data_AF-A0A529A6E5-F1
#
_entry.id   AF-A0A529A6E5-F1
#
_cell.length_a   1.000
_cell.length_b   1.000
_cell.length_c   1.000
_cell.angle_alpha   90.00
_cell.angle_beta   90.00
_cell.angle_gamma   90.00
#
_symmetry.space_group_name_H-M   'P 1'
#
loop_
_entity.id
_entity.type
_entity.pdbx_description
1 polymer ?
#
loop_
_entity_poly.entity_id
_entity_poly.type
_entity_poly.pdbx_seq_one_letter_code
_entity_poly.pdbx_strand_id
1 'polypeptide(L)'
;TVSPSNAEAIAGQWRGVHRLEKAPTRREAAGPHAKQVWRNGAGEALIEINMIAGMGHGTPLGNGLGAPGPYMLDVGIASTREIAQFWGIAATEESASRKSRPQVPVNQRPLPQSPAPGIVNAKTKPPQSTAIHQFPRHPESGQPGVKKIIEDALRAAGLMR
;
A
#
# COMPACT_ATOMS: atom_id res chain seq x y z
N THR A 1 12.20 -1.62 9.21
CA THR A 1 10.85 -1.47 9.79
C THR A 1 10.34 -0.07 9.46
N VAL A 2 9.06 0.23 9.62
CA VAL A 2 8.52 1.59 9.39
C VAL A 2 8.37 2.30 10.72
N SER A 3 8.85 3.55 10.80
CA SER A 3 8.69 4.38 12.00
C SER A 3 7.29 5.00 12.04
N PRO A 4 6.55 4.93 13.16
CA PRO A 4 5.29 5.65 13.35
C PRO A 4 5.40 7.16 13.10
N SER A 5 6.57 7.75 13.36
CA SER A 5 6.84 9.19 13.13
C SER A 5 6.66 9.62 11.66
N ASN A 6 6.75 8.68 10.72
CA ASN A 6 6.53 8.96 9.31
C ASN A 6 5.09 9.44 9.03
N ALA A 7 4.10 8.91 9.75
CA ALA A 7 2.71 9.32 9.59
C ALA A 7 2.52 10.80 9.98
N GLU A 8 3.12 11.23 11.10
CA GLU A 8 3.06 12.63 11.54
C GLU A 8 3.79 13.58 10.59
N ALA A 9 4.94 13.16 10.06
CA ALA A 9 5.71 13.94 9.09
C ALA A 9 4.94 14.14 7.77
N ILE A 10 4.34 13.06 7.23
CA ILE A 10 3.51 13.11 6.02
C ILE A 10 2.29 14.01 6.25
N ALA A 11 1.59 13.84 7.38
CA ALA A 11 0.48 14.71 7.72
C ALA A 11 0.92 16.17 7.86
N GLY A 12 2.10 16.44 8.42
CA GLY A 12 2.69 17.78 8.49
C GLY A 12 2.86 18.44 7.12
N GLN A 13 3.35 17.69 6.13
CA GLN A 13 3.51 18.19 4.76
C GLN A 13 2.16 18.56 4.13
N TRP A 14 1.18 17.66 4.19
CA TRP A 14 -0.14 17.90 3.64
C TRP A 14 -0.90 19.01 4.38
N ARG A 15 -0.73 19.13 5.70
CA ARG A 15 -1.29 20.26 6.46
C ARG A 15 -0.72 21.58 5.96
N GLY A 16 0.57 21.63 5.62
CA GLY A 16 1.19 22.81 5.00
C GLY A 16 0.53 23.18 3.67
N VAL A 17 0.30 22.19 2.80
CA VAL A 17 -0.39 22.38 1.50
C VAL A 17 -1.80 22.94 1.70
N HIS A 18 -2.56 22.37 2.63
CA HIS A 18 -3.96 22.74 2.87
C HIS A 18 -4.15 23.89 3.86
N ARG A 19 -3.05 24.44 4.41
CA ARG A 19 -3.07 25.50 5.44
C ARG A 19 -3.92 25.13 6.67
N LEU A 20 -3.72 23.92 7.16
CA LEU A 20 -4.47 23.35 8.29
C LEU A 20 -3.71 23.48 9.61
N GLU A 21 -4.47 23.63 10.69
CA GLU A 21 -3.95 23.68 12.06
C GLU A 21 -3.16 22.43 12.46
N LYS A 22 -2.28 22.57 13.45
CA LYS A 22 -1.49 21.44 13.97
C LYS A 22 -2.37 20.35 14.57
N ALA A 23 -3.39 20.73 15.35
CA ALA A 23 -4.30 19.79 15.97
C ALA A 23 -5.34 19.27 14.94
N PRO A 24 -5.67 17.97 14.94
CA PRO A 24 -6.76 17.44 14.13
C PRO A 24 -8.11 17.97 14.62
N THR A 25 -9.02 18.17 13.67
CA THR A 25 -10.41 18.59 13.94
C THR A 25 -11.25 17.49 14.58
N ARG A 26 -10.89 16.22 14.36
CA ARG A 26 -11.56 15.06 14.96
C ARG A 26 -10.54 13.99 15.31
N ARG A 27 -10.76 13.32 16.43
CA ARG A 27 -10.03 12.12 16.85
C ARG A 27 -11.03 11.05 17.24
N GLU A 28 -10.76 9.83 16.84
CA GLU A 28 -11.51 8.63 17.19
C GLU A 28 -10.54 7.55 17.65
N ALA A 29 -10.96 6.75 18.63
CA ALA A 29 -10.22 5.58 19.06
C ALA A 29 -11.21 4.45 19.36
N ALA A 30 -10.94 3.27 18.81
CA ALA A 30 -11.70 2.06 19.01
C ALA A 30 -10.74 0.87 19.14
N GLY A 31 -10.57 0.37 20.36
CA GLY A 31 -9.58 -0.68 20.64
C GLY A 31 -8.17 -0.27 20.17
N PRO A 32 -7.49 -1.08 19.33
CA PRO A 32 -6.15 -0.77 18.84
C PRO A 32 -6.13 0.27 17.70
N HIS A 33 -7.28 0.68 17.17
CA HIS A 33 -7.39 1.64 16.07
C HIS A 33 -7.55 3.06 16.59
N ALA A 34 -6.71 3.97 16.12
CA ALA A 34 -6.89 5.41 16.31
C ALA A 34 -6.95 6.11 14.94
N LYS A 35 -7.96 6.96 14.77
CA LYS A 35 -8.16 7.78 13.58
C LYS A 35 -8.06 9.27 13.94
N GLN A 36 -7.34 10.03 13.13
CA GLN A 36 -7.25 11.50 13.25
C GLN A 36 -7.63 12.13 11.92
N VAL A 37 -8.47 13.16 11.95
CA VAL A 37 -8.97 13.82 10.74
C VAL A 37 -8.81 15.33 10.84
N TRP A 38 -8.31 15.94 9.77
CA TRP A 38 -8.32 17.40 9.59
C TRP A 38 -9.33 17.77 8.51
N ARG A 39 -10.23 18.69 8.87
CA ARG A 39 -11.24 19.25 7.98
C ARG A 39 -10.95 20.71 7.66
N ASN A 40 -11.35 21.17 6.48
CA ASN A 40 -11.31 22.59 6.13
C ASN A 40 -12.49 23.37 6.73
N GLY A 41 -12.57 24.67 6.46
CA GLY A 41 -13.66 25.53 6.93
C GLY A 41 -15.05 25.16 6.39
N ALA A 42 -15.13 24.41 5.29
CA ALA A 42 -16.37 23.86 4.76
C ALA A 42 -16.75 22.50 5.37
N GLY A 43 -15.92 21.98 6.28
CA GLY A 43 -16.13 20.68 6.93
C GLY A 43 -15.66 19.48 6.09
N GLU A 44 -15.01 19.67 4.95
CA GLU A 44 -14.48 18.59 4.11
C GLU A 44 -13.22 18.01 4.74
N ALA A 45 -13.13 16.68 4.84
CA ALA A 45 -11.94 16.01 5.33
C ALA A 45 -10.84 16.05 4.26
N LEU A 46 -9.69 16.64 4.59
CA LEU A 46 -8.55 16.77 3.67
C LEU A 46 -7.38 15.85 4.04
N ILE A 47 -7.28 15.46 5.31
CA ILE A 47 -6.23 14.54 5.79
C ILE A 47 -6.85 13.58 6.79
N GLU A 48 -6.54 12.29 6.62
CA GLU A 48 -6.85 11.23 7.57
C GLU A 48 -5.57 10.44 7.91
N ILE A 49 -5.34 10.19 9.21
CA ILE A 49 -4.34 9.24 9.70
C ILE A 49 -5.07 8.08 10.37
N ASN A 50 -4.71 6.86 10.01
CA ASN A 50 -5.12 5.62 10.67
C ASN A 50 -3.89 4.97 11.33
N MET A 51 -3.93 4.83 12.65
CA MET A 51 -2.89 4.15 13.44
C MET A 51 -3.45 2.87 14.04
N ILE A 52 -2.70 1.78 13.93
CA ILE A 52 -3.07 0.46 14.47
C ILE A 52 -2.00 0.04 15.46
N ALA A 53 -2.33 0.08 16.75
CA ALA A 53 -1.40 -0.22 17.83
C ALA A 53 -0.90 -1.68 17.74
N GLY A 54 0.41 -1.88 17.92
CA GLY A 54 1.03 -3.20 17.89
C GLY A 54 1.20 -3.83 16.51
N MET A 55 0.75 -3.17 15.44
CA MET A 55 0.92 -3.68 14.09
C MET A 55 2.37 -3.52 13.60
N GLY A 56 2.92 -4.59 13.01
CA GLY A 56 4.20 -4.55 12.30
C GLY A 56 4.11 -3.87 10.93
N HIS A 57 5.17 -3.93 10.13
CA HIS A 57 5.12 -3.45 8.75
C HIS A 57 4.21 -4.37 7.90
N GLY A 58 3.22 -3.79 7.23
CA GLY A 58 2.34 -4.52 6.32
C GLY A 58 1.09 -3.73 5.93
N THR A 59 0.20 -4.39 5.20
CA THR A 59 -1.09 -3.90 4.76
C THR A 59 -2.18 -4.46 5.69
N PRO A 60 -2.95 -3.60 6.37
CA PRO A 60 -4.07 -4.02 7.19
C PRO A 60 -5.18 -4.64 6.33
N LEU A 61 -5.60 -5.84 6.72
CA LEU A 61 -6.78 -6.55 6.27
C LEU A 61 -7.81 -6.63 7.39
N GLY A 62 -9.06 -6.88 7.01
CA GLY A 62 -10.15 -7.06 7.96
C GLY A 62 -11.51 -7.12 7.30
N ASN A 63 -12.55 -7.39 8.08
CA ASN A 63 -13.93 -7.47 7.61
C ASN A 63 -14.13 -8.45 6.44
N GLY A 64 -13.33 -9.53 6.39
CA GLY A 64 -13.35 -10.51 5.31
C GLY A 64 -12.82 -10.01 3.96
N LEU A 65 -12.16 -8.84 3.93
CA LEU A 65 -11.59 -8.26 2.71
C LEU A 65 -10.08 -8.52 2.64
N GLY A 66 -9.67 -9.16 1.54
CA GLY A 66 -8.29 -9.56 1.28
C GLY A 66 -7.99 -11.00 1.75
N ALA A 67 -6.75 -11.44 1.51
CA ALA A 67 -6.26 -12.75 1.90
C ALA A 67 -4.97 -12.59 2.72
N PRO A 68 -4.87 -13.21 3.92
CA PRO A 68 -3.65 -13.17 4.72
C PRO A 68 -2.45 -13.77 3.98
N GLY A 69 -1.27 -13.22 4.27
CA GLY A 69 -0.01 -13.61 3.63
C GLY A 69 1.16 -12.77 4.14
N PRO A 70 2.37 -12.92 3.57
CA PRO A 70 3.50 -12.09 3.95
C PRO A 70 3.17 -10.60 3.83
N TYR A 71 3.28 -9.88 4.95
CA TYR A 71 2.94 -8.45 5.07
C TYR A 71 1.46 -8.10 4.81
N MET A 72 0.57 -9.08 4.71
CA MET A 72 -0.88 -8.89 4.59
C MET A 72 -1.53 -9.35 5.90
N LEU A 73 -1.77 -8.40 6.79
CA LEU A 73 -2.05 -8.67 8.20
C LEU A 73 -3.54 -8.49 8.50
N ASP A 74 -4.23 -9.55 8.87
CA ASP A 74 -5.61 -9.45 9.36
C ASP A 74 -5.63 -8.87 10.77
N VAL A 75 -5.97 -7.60 10.86
CA VAL A 75 -6.03 -6.81 12.10
C VAL A 75 -7.43 -6.23 12.31
N GLY A 76 -8.44 -6.75 11.60
CA GLY A 76 -9.82 -6.29 11.68
C GLY A 76 -10.10 -4.97 10.95
N ILE A 77 -9.14 -4.42 10.19
CA ILE A 77 -9.29 -3.14 9.48
C ILE A 77 -8.87 -3.32 8.02
N ALA A 78 -9.82 -3.14 7.09
CA ALA A 78 -9.53 -3.19 5.66
C ALA A 78 -8.99 -1.84 5.17
N SER A 79 -7.67 -1.68 5.10
CA SER A 79 -7.02 -0.42 4.69
C SER A 79 -7.51 0.12 3.34
N THR A 80 -7.66 -0.74 2.34
CA THR A 80 -8.20 -0.35 1.02
C THR A 80 -9.62 0.21 1.13
N ARG A 81 -10.46 -0.36 2.00
CA ARG A 81 -11.83 0.13 2.21
C ARG A 81 -11.84 1.47 2.93
N GLU A 82 -11.02 1.63 3.98
CA GLU A 82 -10.86 2.91 4.70
C GLU A 82 -10.41 4.03 3.74
N ILE A 83 -9.41 3.77 2.91
CA ILE A 83 -8.91 4.72 1.91
C ILE A 83 -10.01 5.04 0.90
N ALA A 84 -10.71 4.04 0.36
CA ALA A 84 -11.78 4.25 -0.60
C ALA A 84 -12.95 5.05 -0.01
N GLN A 85 -13.28 4.87 1.27
CA GLN A 85 -14.29 5.67 1.97
C GLN A 85 -13.84 7.12 2.14
N PHE A 86 -12.58 7.36 2.54
CA PHE A 86 -12.04 8.71 2.69
C PHE A 86 -12.13 9.53 1.39
N TRP A 87 -11.80 8.90 0.25
CA TRP A 87 -11.88 9.53 -1.07
C TRP A 87 -13.27 9.56 -1.69
N GLY A 88 -14.29 8.99 -1.02
CA GLY A 88 -15.64 8.88 -1.58
C GLY A 88 -15.75 7.94 -2.79
N ILE A 89 -14.78 7.03 -2.97
CA ILE A 89 -14.75 6.02 -4.05
C ILE A 89 -15.61 4.81 -3.70
N ALA A 90 -15.67 4.45 -2.41
CA ALA A 90 -16.52 3.36 -1.95
C ALA A 90 -17.99 3.74 -2.15
N ALA A 91 -18.73 2.96 -2.92
CA ALA A 91 -20.17 3.16 -3.07
C ALA A 91 -20.83 3.10 -1.69
N THR A 92 -21.65 4.09 -1.36
CA THR A 92 -22.66 3.90 -0.32
C THR A 92 -23.58 2.77 -0.80
N GLU A 93 -23.75 1.74 0.02
CA GLU A 93 -24.60 0.56 -0.26
C GLU A 93 -26.01 0.95 -0.75
N GLU A 94 -26.45 2.18 -0.46
CA GLU A 94 -27.71 2.75 -0.94
C GLU A 94 -27.78 2.90 -2.48
N SER A 95 -26.65 3.12 -3.16
CA SER A 95 -26.59 3.25 -4.62
C SER A 95 -26.43 1.90 -5.34
N ALA A 96 -25.76 0.94 -4.71
CA ALA A 96 -25.55 -0.40 -5.28
C ALA A 96 -26.79 -1.29 -5.14
N SER A 97 -27.55 -1.14 -4.05
CA SER A 97 -28.79 -1.91 -3.85
C SER A 97 -29.93 -1.52 -4.80
N ARG A 98 -29.89 -0.34 -5.45
CA ARG A 98 -30.92 0.08 -6.42
C ARG A 98 -30.67 -0.37 -7.86
N LYS A 99 -29.45 -0.81 -8.22
CA LYS A 99 -29.10 -1.06 -9.64
C LYS A 99 -28.59 -2.46 -9.97
N SER A 100 -28.53 -3.39 -9.02
CA SER A 100 -28.05 -4.74 -9.35
C SER A 100 -28.62 -5.81 -8.42
N ARG A 101 -29.84 -6.27 -8.71
CA ARG A 101 -30.25 -7.64 -8.41
C ARG A 101 -30.81 -8.31 -9.66
N PRO A 102 -29.98 -8.87 -10.55
CA PRO A 102 -30.35 -10.06 -11.28
C PRO A 102 -30.25 -11.23 -10.31
N GLN A 103 -31.39 -11.87 -9.99
CA GLN A 103 -31.35 -13.17 -9.33
C GLN A 103 -30.79 -14.19 -10.32
N VAL A 104 -29.60 -14.71 -10.05
CA VAL A 104 -29.05 -15.86 -10.78
C VAL A 104 -29.33 -17.10 -9.93
N PRO A 105 -30.07 -18.10 -10.44
CA PRO A 105 -30.35 -19.30 -9.67
C PRO A 105 -29.06 -20.12 -9.46
N VAL A 106 -28.82 -20.51 -8.21
CA VAL A 106 -27.79 -21.48 -7.84
C VAL A 106 -28.19 -22.84 -8.41
N ASN A 107 -27.52 -23.25 -9.48
CA ASN A 107 -27.39 -24.66 -9.84
C ASN A 107 -25.96 -25.09 -9.56
N GLN A 108 -25.79 -25.86 -8.49
CA GLN A 108 -24.50 -26.47 -8.12
C GLN A 108 -24.13 -27.51 -9.19
N ARG A 109 -22.96 -27.35 -9.80
CA ARG A 109 -22.33 -28.40 -10.61
C ARG A 109 -21.10 -28.90 -9.86
N PRO A 110 -20.94 -30.22 -9.61
CA PRO A 110 -19.75 -30.73 -8.93
C PRO A 110 -18.48 -30.55 -9.78
N LEU A 111 -17.38 -30.19 -9.14
CA LEU A 111 -16.04 -30.15 -9.73
C LEU A 111 -15.57 -31.58 -10.07
N PRO A 112 -15.02 -31.84 -11.27
CA PRO A 112 -14.34 -33.10 -11.54
C PRO A 112 -13.01 -33.14 -10.77
N GLN A 113 -12.86 -34.13 -9.89
CA GLN A 113 -11.60 -34.47 -9.26
C GLN A 113 -10.70 -35.16 -10.29
N SER A 114 -9.52 -34.60 -10.58
CA SER A 114 -8.45 -35.34 -11.25
C SER A 114 -7.53 -35.97 -10.19
N PRO A 115 -7.10 -37.23 -10.38
CA PRO A 115 -6.32 -37.97 -9.40
C PRO A 115 -4.87 -37.48 -9.35
N ALA A 116 -4.32 -37.44 -8.14
CA ALA A 116 -2.89 -37.22 -7.89
C ALA A 116 -2.06 -38.48 -8.23
N PRO A 117 -0.87 -38.35 -8.83
CA PRO A 117 0.13 -39.39 -8.79
C PRO A 117 1.13 -39.15 -7.63
N GLY A 118 1.12 -40.03 -6.63
CA GLY A 118 2.32 -40.36 -5.84
C GLY A 118 3.05 -41.53 -6.53
N ILE A 119 4.32 -41.87 -6.32
CA ILE A 119 5.40 -41.56 -5.37
C ILE A 119 6.69 -41.98 -6.11
N VAL A 120 7.85 -41.32 -5.91
CA VAL A 120 9.14 -42.01 -5.65
C VAL A 120 10.23 -41.03 -5.21
N ASN A 121 10.83 -41.34 -4.06
CA ASN A 121 12.07 -40.75 -3.56
C ASN A 121 13.25 -41.11 -4.47
N ALA A 122 14.03 -40.11 -4.88
CA ALA A 122 15.41 -40.29 -5.30
C ALA A 122 16.27 -39.12 -4.80
N LYS A 123 17.25 -39.42 -3.95
CA LYS A 123 18.28 -38.49 -3.46
C LYS A 123 19.21 -38.12 -4.63
N THR A 124 19.42 -36.83 -4.92
CA THR A 124 20.69 -36.32 -5.52
C THR A 124 20.78 -34.79 -5.56
N LYS A 125 21.79 -34.24 -4.85
CA LYS A 125 22.67 -33.07 -5.09
C LYS A 125 22.09 -31.69 -5.53
N PRO A 126 22.53 -30.56 -4.92
CA PRO A 126 22.04 -29.22 -5.28
C PRO A 126 22.54 -28.77 -6.68
N PRO A 127 21.71 -28.06 -7.48
CA PRO A 127 22.16 -27.52 -8.75
C PRO A 127 23.14 -26.36 -8.53
N GLN A 128 24.28 -26.47 -9.21
CA GLN A 128 25.34 -25.48 -9.23
C GLN A 128 24.87 -24.19 -9.92
N SER A 129 25.28 -23.06 -9.35
CA SER A 129 25.21 -21.75 -9.97
C SER A 129 26.06 -21.74 -11.25
N THR A 130 25.44 -21.55 -12.40
CA THR A 130 26.15 -21.33 -13.67
C THR A 130 25.53 -20.17 -14.44
N ALA A 131 26.42 -19.26 -14.84
CA ALA A 131 26.32 -18.33 -15.96
C ALA A 131 25.44 -17.08 -15.81
N ILE A 132 26.07 -16.06 -15.22
CA ILE A 132 26.17 -14.67 -15.72
C ILE A 132 25.41 -14.44 -17.06
N HIS A 133 24.26 -13.77 -16.99
CA HIS A 133 23.71 -13.03 -18.14
C HIS A 133 24.31 -11.62 -18.11
N GLN A 134 25.40 -11.45 -18.84
CA GLN A 134 25.95 -10.15 -19.21
C GLN A 134 24.97 -9.47 -20.17
N PHE A 135 24.46 -8.30 -19.77
CA PHE A 135 23.75 -7.40 -20.68
C PHE A 135 24.71 -6.90 -21.77
N PRO A 136 24.26 -6.73 -23.03
CA PRO A 136 25.08 -6.12 -24.06
C PRO A 136 25.49 -4.71 -23.64
N ARG A 137 26.82 -4.46 -23.56
CA ARG A 137 27.35 -3.11 -23.41
C ARG A 137 27.10 -2.35 -24.71
N HIS A 138 26.15 -1.42 -24.69
CA HIS A 138 26.04 -0.39 -25.72
C HIS A 138 27.28 0.52 -25.64
N PRO A 139 27.87 0.92 -26.77
CA PRO A 139 28.94 1.91 -26.78
C PRO A 139 28.40 3.26 -26.32
N GLU A 140 29.07 3.85 -25.33
CA GLU A 140 28.76 5.18 -24.81
C GLU A 140 28.95 6.24 -25.89
N SER A 141 27.85 6.91 -26.25
CA SER A 141 27.89 8.20 -26.92
C SER A 141 27.26 9.28 -26.02
N GLY A 142 28.13 10.00 -25.30
CA GLY A 142 28.00 11.46 -25.13
C GLY A 142 27.03 12.04 -24.11
N GLN A 143 26.49 11.29 -23.14
CA GLN A 143 25.69 11.88 -22.05
C GLN A 143 26.56 12.10 -20.80
N PRO A 144 26.62 13.32 -20.23
CA PRO A 144 27.15 13.53 -18.89
C PRO A 144 26.50 12.54 -17.92
N GLY A 145 27.30 11.65 -17.32
CA GLY A 145 26.79 10.72 -16.31
C GLY A 145 26.10 11.49 -15.19
N VAL A 146 25.02 10.93 -14.62
CA VAL A 146 24.18 11.58 -13.58
C VAL A 146 25.00 12.22 -12.46
N LYS A 147 26.12 11.58 -12.09
CA LYS A 147 27.09 12.11 -11.12
C LYS A 147 27.62 13.50 -11.50
N LYS A 148 27.99 13.71 -12.77
CA LYS A 148 28.48 15.01 -13.25
C LYS A 148 27.41 16.09 -13.17
N ILE A 149 26.16 15.76 -13.49
CA ILE A 149 25.03 16.69 -13.38
C ILE A 149 24.83 17.14 -11.93
N ILE A 150 24.94 16.19 -10.98
CA ILE A 150 24.85 16.48 -9.54
C ILE A 150 26.02 17.38 -9.11
N GLU A 151 27.24 17.06 -9.51
CA GLU A 151 28.45 17.83 -9.16
C GLU A 151 28.40 19.26 -9.75
N ASP A 152 27.98 19.42 -11.00
CA ASP A 152 27.84 20.73 -11.66
C ASP A 152 26.77 21.58 -10.94
N ALA A 153 25.63 20.98 -10.55
CA ALA A 153 24.58 21.67 -9.81
C ALA A 153 25.05 22.10 -8.41
N LEU A 154 25.78 21.23 -7.71
CA LEU A 154 26.33 21.54 -6.37
C LEU A 154 27.41 22.63 -6.44
N ARG A 155 28.25 22.63 -7.49
CA ARG A 155 29.27 23.67 -7.71
C ARG A 155 28.64 25.01 -8.08
N ALA A 156 27.62 25.03 -8.95
CA ALA A 156 26.87 26.23 -9.30
C ALA A 156 26.17 26.85 -8.07
N ALA A 157 25.71 26.01 -7.13
CA ALA A 157 25.11 26.45 -5.87
C ALA A 157 26.13 26.85 -4.78
N GLY A 158 27.45 26.76 -5.05
CA GLY A 158 28.50 27.08 -4.07
C GLY A 158 28.63 26.07 -2.92
N LEU A 159 28.03 24.88 -3.06
CA LEU A 159 28.01 23.82 -2.05
C LEU A 159 29.18 22.83 -2.19
N MET A 160 29.92 22.93 -3.30
CA MET A 160 31.08 22.10 -3.59
C MET A 160 32.21 22.98 -4.14
N ARG A 161 33.42 22.84 -3.60
CA ARG A 161 34.65 23.46 -4.13
C ARG A 161 35.42 22.39 -4.89
#